data_AF-A0A562GJN3-F1
#
_entry.id   AF-A0A562GJN3-F1
#
_cell.length_a   1.000
_cell.length_b   1.000
_cell.length_c   1.000
_cell.angle_alpha   90.00
_cell.angle_beta   90.00
_cell.angle_gamma   90.00
#
_symmetry.space_group_name_H-M   'P 1'
#
loop_
_entity.id
_entity.type
_entity.pdbx_description
1 polymer ?
#
loop_
_entity_poly.entity_id
_entity_poly.type
_entity_poly.pdbx_seq_one_letter_code
_entity_poly.pdbx_strand_id
1 'polypeptide(L)' 'MTDILLGYLINNFLIDSHQYEAWRGLSQDELREELSTAGIMNSAEFDEFSHQLATGAEVVEEQGE' A
#
# COMPACT_ATOMS: atom_id res chain seq x y z
N MET A 1 -2.49 -0.38 7.01
CA MET A 1 -2.47 0.10 5.60
C MET A 1 -1.24 -0.42 4.87
N THR A 2 -0.03 -0.14 5.35
CA THR A 2 1.26 -0.59 4.80
C THR A 2 1.28 -2.09 4.46
N ASP A 3 0.81 -2.95 5.36
CA ASP A 3 0.78 -4.41 5.17
C ASP A 3 -0.20 -4.84 4.03
N ILE A 4 -1.32 -4.13 3.84
CA ILE A 4 -2.29 -4.39 2.76
C ILE A 4 -1.70 -4.03 1.39
N LEU A 5 -1.06 -2.85 1.30
CA LEU A 5 -0.40 -2.41 0.08
C LEU A 5 0.75 -3.35 -0.29
N LEU A 6 1.62 -3.69 0.66
CA LEU A 6 2.71 -4.64 0.44
C LEU A 6 2.18 -6.03 0.03
N GLY A 7 1.07 -6.48 0.63
CA GLY A 7 0.38 -7.71 0.26
C GLY A 7 -0.14 -7.70 -1.17
N TYR A 8 -0.63 -6.55 -1.65
CA TYR A 8 -1.03 -6.35 -3.04
C TYR A 8 0.17 -6.37 -3.99
N LEU A 9 1.26 -5.68 -3.62
CA LEU A 9 2.47 -5.59 -4.43
C LEU A 9 3.14 -6.96 -4.61
N ILE A 10 3.26 -7.75 -3.54
CA ILE A 10 3.86 -9.10 -3.62
C ILE A 10 2.96 -10.07 -4.41
N ASN A 11 1.63 -9.96 -4.29
CA ASN A 11 0.70 -10.76 -5.10
C ASN A 11 0.80 -10.45 -6.60
N ASN A 12 1.07 -9.19 -6.94
CA ASN A 12 1.23 -8.76 -8.33
C ASN A 12 2.66 -8.91 -8.85
N PHE A 13 3.56 -9.55 -8.10
CA PHE A 13 4.98 -9.70 -8.45
C PHE A 13 5.69 -8.37 -8.71
N LEU A 14 5.22 -7.28 -8.08
CA LEU A 14 5.85 -5.96 -8.14
C LEU A 14 7.01 -5.84 -7.14
N ILE A 15 7.00 -6.67 -6.10
CA ILE A 15 8.05 -6.76 -5.09
C ILE A 15 8.34 -8.23 -4.77
N ASP A 16 9.56 -8.50 -4.33
CA ASP A 16 9.97 -9.81 -3.81
C ASP A 16 9.72 -9.96 -2.31
N SER A 17 9.75 -11.20 -1.81
CA SER A 17 9.57 -11.52 -0.39
C SER A 17 10.55 -10.78 0.52
N HIS A 18 11.78 -10.56 0.05
CA HIS A 18 12.80 -9.79 0.78
C HIS A 18 12.42 -8.31 0.90
N GLN A 19 11.88 -7.71 -0.17
CA GLN A 19 11.40 -6.33 -0.14
C GLN A 19 10.15 -6.21 0.73
N TYR A 20 9.23 -7.18 0.67
CA TYR A 20 8.08 -7.22 1.55
C TYR A 20 8.50 -7.21 3.02
N GLU A 21 9.46 -8.05 3.42
CA GLU A 21 9.94 -8.07 4.80
C GLU A 21 10.68 -6.79 5.19
N ALA A 22 11.49 -6.23 4.30
CA ALA A 22 12.20 -4.97 4.53
C ALA A 22 11.23 -3.78 4.67
N TRP A 23 10.18 -3.75 3.86
CA TRP A 23 9.25 -2.62 3.77
C TRP A 23 8.07 -2.73 4.74
N ARG A 24 7.75 -3.93 5.21
CA ARG A 24 6.71 -4.19 6.23
C ARG A 24 6.93 -3.38 7.51
N GLY A 25 8.18 -3.15 7.88
CA GLY A 25 8.55 -2.41 9.08
C GLY A 25 8.64 -0.89 8.89
N LEU A 26 8.51 -0.41 7.65
CA LEU A 26 8.68 1.00 7.34
C LEU A 26 7.44 1.82 7.67
N SER A 27 7.67 3.10 7.96
CA SER A 27 6.59 4.08 8.06
C SER A 27 5.97 4.34 6.68
N GLN A 28 4.76 4.88 6.64
CA GLN A 28 4.07 5.16 5.39
C GLN A 28 4.86 6.12 4.47
N ASP A 29 5.52 7.14 5.04
CA ASP A 29 6.40 8.05 4.30
C ASP A 29 7.62 7.34 3.70
N GLU A 30 8.26 6.48 4.49
CA GLU A 30 9.43 5.70 4.03
C GLU A 30 9.04 4.70 2.95
N LEU A 31 7.91 4.01 3.12
CA LEU A 31 7.39 3.12 2.07
C LEU A 31 7.09 3.89 0.79
N ARG A 32 6.51 5.08 0.89
CA ARG A 32 6.23 5.93 -0.28
C ARG A 32 7.52 6.30 -1.00
N GLU A 33 8.57 6.66 -0.28
CA GLU A 33 9.89 6.91 -0.88
C GLU A 33 10.45 5.66 -1.56
N GLU A 34 10.43 4.51 -0.89
CA GLU A 34 10.94 3.25 -1.45
C GLU A 34 10.18 2.82 -2.71
N LEU A 35 8.85 2.97 -2.74
CA LEU A 35 8.02 2.64 -3.90
C LEU A 35 8.28 3.59 -5.09
N SER A 36 8.51 4.86 -4.80
CA SER A 36 8.88 5.87 -5.78
C SER A 36 10.29 5.60 -6.35
N THR A 37 11.25 5.29 -5.48
CA THR A 37 12.62 4.92 -5.87
C THR A 37 12.67 3.62 -6.67
N ALA A 38 11.83 2.63 -6.33
CA ALA A 38 11.71 1.39 -7.08
C ALA A 38 10.99 1.55 -8.43
N GLY A 39 10.39 2.73 -8.71
CA GLY A 39 9.62 2.98 -9.93
C GLY A 39 8.32 2.18 -10.00
N ILE A 40 7.84 1.68 -8.87
CA ILE A 40 6.61 0.89 -8.77
C ILE A 40 5.39 1.82 -8.77
N MET A 41 5.48 2.92 -8.00
CA MET A 41 4.37 3.82 -7.75
C MET A 41 4.90 5.18 -7.33
N ASN A 42 4.40 6.26 -7.94
CA ASN A 42 4.77 7.61 -7.56
C ASN A 42 4.01 8.10 -6.31
N SER A 43 4.52 9.16 -5.68
CA SER A 43 3.91 9.73 -4.46
C SER A 43 2.42 10.07 -4.60
N ALA A 44 1.99 10.51 -5.79
CA ALA A 44 0.59 10.81 -6.08
C ALA A 44 -0.29 9.55 -6.18
N GLU A 45 0.20 8.51 -6.84
CA GLU A 45 -0.49 7.23 -6.94
C GLU A 45 -0.58 6.52 -5.58
N PHE A 46 0.44 6.68 -4.74
CA PHE A 46 0.44 6.18 -3.38
C PHE A 46 -0.62 6.87 -2.51
N ASP A 47 -0.73 8.19 -2.61
CA ASP A 47 -1.74 8.96 -1.89
C ASP A 47 -3.15 8.57 -2.33
N GLU A 48 -3.38 8.44 -3.63
CA GLU A 48 -4.67 8.02 -4.18
C GLU A 48 -5.04 6.58 -3.75
N PHE A 49 -4.08 5.65 -3.77
CA PHE A 49 -4.29 4.28 -3.33
C PHE A 49 -4.52 4.19 -1.81
N SER A 50 -3.82 5.02 -1.03
CA SER A 50 -4.05 5.14 0.41
C SER A 50 -5.43 5.70 0.70
N HIS A 51 -5.86 6.75 -0.01
CA HIS A 51 -7.20 7.31 0.12
C HIS A 51 -8.28 6.28 -0.24
N GLN A 52 -8.09 5.53 -1.32
CA GLN A 52 -9.02 4.46 -1.72
C GLN A 52 -9.09 3.33 -0.70
N LEU A 53 -7.96 2.93 -0.11
CA LEU A 53 -7.93 1.94 0.97
C LEU A 53 -8.59 2.43 2.26
N ALA A 54 -8.42 3.71 2.60
CA ALA A 54 -9.06 4.32 3.76
C ALA A 54 -10.58 4.41 3.58
N THR A 55 -11.04 4.88 2.42
CA THR A 55 -12.47 4.98 2.08
C THR A 55 -13.11 3.61 1.85
N GLY A 56 -12.36 2.65 1.31
CA GLY A 56 -12.79 1.27 1.08
C GLY A 56 -13.06 0.48 2.37
N ALA A 57 -12.46 0.89 3.50
CA ALA A 57 -12.74 0.31 4.81
C ALA A 57 -14.07 0.83 5.41
N GLU A 58 -14.54 2.01 4.98
CA GLU A 58 -15.76 2.65 5.50
C GLU A 58 -17.04 2.13 4.79
N VAL A 59 -16.94 1.66 3.54
CA VAL A 59 -18.09 1.16 2.75
C VAL A 59 -18.57 -0.26 3.13
N VAL A 60 -17.97 -0.92 4.13
CA VAL A 60 -18.41 -2.25 4.59
C VAL A 60 -19.32 -2.17 5.84
N GLU A 61 -19.48 -1.00 6.47
CA GLU A 61 -20.32 -0.86 7.68
C GLU A 61 -21.70 -0.17 7.47
N GLU A 62 -22.06 0.30 6.27
CA GLU A 62 -23.34 1.04 6.05
C GLU A 62 -24.40 0.35 5.17
N GLN A 63 -24.49 -0.97 5.13
CA GLN A 63 -25.67 -1.66 4.57
C GLN A 63 -26.19 -2.75 5.51
N GLY A 64 -26.62 -2.33 6.69
CA GLY A 64 -27.24 -3.18 7.70
C GLY A 64 -28.23 -2.44 8.58
N GLU A 65 -29.16 -1.65 8.01
CA GLU A 65 -30.39 -1.19 8.68
C GLU A 65 -31.59 -1.20 7.73
#